data_AF-A0A4Q3Z7H0-F1
#
_entry.id   AF-A0A4Q3Z7H0-F1
#
_cell.length_a   1.000
_cell.length_b   1.000
_cell.length_c   1.000
_cell.angle_alpha   90.00
_cell.angle_beta   90.00
_cell.angle_gamma   90.00
#
_symmetry.space_group_name_H-M   'P 1'
#
loop_
_entity.id
_entity.type
_entity.pdbx_description
1 polymer ?
#
loop_
_entity_poly.entity_id
_entity_poly.type
_entity_poly.pdbx_seq_one_letter_code
_entity_poly.pdbx_strand_id
1 'polypeptide(L)'
;MKTQNQRGWLFVLPVLILVAFNALVPLMTVVNYSVQETFGDNLFFWHGLGWFEDVLRSERFHAALGRQVLFTATILIIEVPLGVAIALTMPRKGFWVPVCLVLMSLPLLIPWNVVGAMWNIFTLPDIGLLGYFLNNVVGIDYNMTQSPLAAWVTVIVMDVWHWTSLVVLLAYAGLISIPDAYYQAAKIDAASGWAVFRHIQLPKMKRVLTIAILLRFMDSFNIYTEPFVLTGGGPGNSTTFLSIDLVKVALGQFDLGPAAAMSLIYFAFTLLVSWLFYTIMTRDEQ
;
A
#
# COMPACT_ATOMS: atom_id res chain seq x y z
N MET A 1 23.69 -2.87 41.49
CA MET A 1 22.45 -3.32 40.79
C MET A 1 21.77 -2.08 40.21
N LYS A 2 21.49 -2.03 38.90
CA LYS A 2 20.65 -0.96 38.33
C LYS A 2 19.26 -1.06 38.97
N THR A 3 18.83 -0.05 39.71
CA THR A 3 17.46 0.03 40.22
C THR A 3 16.52 0.07 39.02
N GLN A 4 15.63 -0.92 38.89
CA GLN A 4 14.62 -0.91 37.83
C GLN A 4 13.71 0.31 38.05
N ASN A 5 13.80 1.28 37.14
CA ASN A 5 13.02 2.51 37.20
C ASN A 5 11.82 2.38 36.27
N GLN A 6 10.63 2.16 36.84
CA GLN A 6 9.38 1.99 36.10
C GLN A 6 8.70 3.32 35.71
N ARG A 7 9.28 4.48 36.05
CA ARG A 7 8.71 5.80 35.71
C ARG A 7 8.51 5.99 34.21
N GLY A 8 9.27 5.31 33.37
CA GLY A 8 9.07 5.29 31.92
C GLY A 8 7.66 4.82 31.52
N TRP A 9 7.11 3.80 32.21
CA TRP A 9 5.76 3.30 31.94
C TRP A 9 4.68 4.34 32.29
N LEU A 10 4.88 5.11 33.35
CA LEU A 10 3.96 6.20 33.74
C LEU A 10 3.91 7.31 32.69
N PHE A 11 5.02 7.61 32.00
CA PHE A 11 5.05 8.61 30.93
C PHE A 11 4.41 8.12 29.62
N VAL A 12 4.42 6.81 29.36
CA VAL A 12 3.83 6.21 28.15
C VAL A 12 2.32 5.96 28.33
N LEU A 13 1.87 5.80 29.58
CA LEU A 13 0.48 5.46 29.94
C LEU A 13 -0.59 6.40 29.35
N PRO A 14 -0.45 7.74 29.33
CA PRO A 14 -1.45 8.62 28.73
C PRO A 14 -1.66 8.36 27.24
N VAL A 15 -0.58 8.12 26.50
CA VAL A 15 -0.65 7.81 25.05
C VAL A 15 -1.29 6.44 24.85
N LEU A 16 -0.91 5.44 25.65
CA LEU A 16 -1.50 4.10 25.57
C LEU A 16 -3.00 4.12 25.84
N ILE A 17 -3.46 4.87 26.85
CA ILE A 17 -4.90 5.00 27.15
C ILE A 17 -5.64 5.65 25.99
N LEU A 18 -5.11 6.76 25.46
CA LEU A 18 -5.75 7.46 24.34
C LEU A 18 -5.82 6.57 23.09
N VAL A 19 -4.74 5.88 22.75
CA VAL A 19 -4.70 4.97 21.60
C VAL A 19 -5.61 3.77 21.83
N ALA A 20 -5.57 3.14 23.01
CA ALA A 20 -6.42 2.01 23.33
C ALA A 20 -7.89 2.41 23.28
N PHE A 21 -8.27 3.55 23.83
CA PHE A 21 -9.66 4.04 23.76
C PHE A 21 -10.10 4.29 22.32
N ASN A 22 -9.30 5.03 21.53
CA ASN A 22 -9.65 5.36 20.14
C ASN A 22 -9.65 4.14 19.21
N ALA A 23 -8.84 3.11 19.49
CA ALA A 23 -8.78 1.91 18.67
C ALA A 23 -9.81 0.86 19.11
N LEU A 24 -9.90 0.58 20.42
CA LEU A 24 -10.71 -0.52 20.93
C LEU A 24 -12.20 -0.20 20.88
N VAL A 25 -12.62 1.03 21.17
CA VAL A 25 -14.05 1.36 21.20
C VAL A 25 -14.69 1.19 19.81
N PRO A 26 -14.17 1.79 18.71
CA PRO A 26 -14.73 1.56 17.38
C PRO A 26 -14.61 0.10 16.93
N LEU A 27 -13.51 -0.58 17.29
CA LEU A 27 -13.34 -2.00 16.96
C LEU A 27 -14.41 -2.87 17.64
N MET A 28 -14.73 -2.61 18.92
CA MET A 28 -15.81 -3.30 19.61
C MET A 28 -17.16 -3.04 18.95
N THR A 29 -17.43 -1.82 18.47
CA THR A 29 -18.65 -1.50 17.71
C THR A 29 -18.72 -2.29 16.40
N VAL A 30 -17.62 -2.38 15.66
CA VAL A 30 -17.54 -3.21 14.43
C VAL A 30 -17.78 -4.68 14.76
N VAL A 31 -17.14 -5.21 15.81
CA VAL A 31 -17.40 -6.59 16.27
C VAL A 31 -18.87 -6.79 16.64
N ASN A 32 -19.50 -5.82 17.30
CA ASN A 32 -20.90 -5.89 17.67
C ASN A 32 -21.84 -5.91 16.44
N TYR A 33 -21.59 -5.04 15.45
CA TYR A 33 -22.38 -5.01 14.22
C TYR A 33 -22.15 -6.27 13.37
N SER A 34 -20.95 -6.85 13.36
CA SER A 34 -20.65 -8.03 12.54
C SER A 34 -21.50 -9.27 12.85
N VAL A 35 -22.11 -9.32 14.04
CA VAL A 35 -22.98 -10.41 14.49
C VAL A 35 -24.46 -10.02 14.55
N GLN A 36 -24.78 -8.82 14.06
CA GLN A 36 -26.12 -8.27 14.07
C GLN A 36 -26.61 -8.00 12.65
N GLU A 37 -27.91 -8.17 12.46
CA GLU A 37 -28.65 -7.64 11.34
C GLU A 37 -29.13 -6.23 11.70
N THR A 38 -28.91 -5.28 10.80
CA THR A 38 -29.23 -3.88 11.02
C THR A 38 -30.30 -3.46 10.01
N PHE A 39 -31.49 -3.15 10.50
CA PHE A 39 -32.53 -2.54 9.69
C PHE A 39 -32.55 -1.02 9.89
N GLY A 40 -33.29 -0.32 9.02
CA GLY A 40 -33.62 1.09 9.21
C GLY A 40 -34.19 1.38 10.61
N ASP A 41 -34.10 2.64 11.03
CA ASP A 41 -34.53 3.12 12.36
C ASP A 41 -33.76 2.55 13.57
N ASN A 42 -32.48 2.17 13.41
CA ASN A 42 -31.62 1.64 14.48
C ASN A 42 -32.17 0.36 15.14
N LEU A 43 -32.80 -0.52 14.34
CA LEU A 43 -33.24 -1.83 14.81
C LEU A 43 -32.14 -2.87 14.58
N PHE A 44 -31.76 -3.56 15.66
CA PHE A 44 -30.69 -4.56 15.65
C PHE A 44 -31.22 -5.92 16.08
N PHE A 45 -30.94 -6.95 15.28
CA PHE A 45 -31.29 -8.34 15.58
C PHE A 45 -30.05 -9.19 15.62
N TRP A 46 -29.99 -10.16 16.52
CA TRP A 46 -28.87 -11.11 16.55
C TRP A 46 -28.91 -12.01 15.33
N HIS A 47 -27.87 -11.96 14.51
CA HIS A 47 -27.70 -12.79 13.31
C HIS A 47 -26.56 -13.83 13.49
N GLY A 48 -25.74 -13.69 14.53
CA GLY A 48 -24.67 -14.63 14.83
C GLY A 48 -23.56 -14.58 13.79
N LEU A 49 -23.13 -15.73 13.26
CA LEU A 49 -22.03 -15.81 12.29
C LEU A 49 -22.48 -15.82 10.82
N GLY A 50 -23.78 -15.66 10.53
CA GLY A 50 -24.31 -15.79 9.17
C GLY A 50 -23.63 -14.87 8.17
N TRP A 51 -23.36 -13.61 8.54
CA TRP A 51 -22.64 -12.67 7.69
C TRP A 51 -21.21 -13.10 7.34
N PHE A 52 -20.51 -13.75 8.27
CA PHE A 52 -19.18 -14.26 7.98
C PHE A 52 -19.24 -15.40 6.96
N GLU A 53 -20.22 -16.28 7.09
CA GLU A 53 -20.45 -17.36 6.13
C GLU A 53 -20.81 -16.82 4.76
N ASP A 54 -21.72 -15.85 4.69
CA ASP A 54 -22.15 -15.23 3.44
C ASP A 54 -21.01 -14.51 2.72
N VAL A 55 -20.20 -13.73 3.46
CA VAL A 55 -19.02 -13.05 2.90
C VAL A 55 -18.00 -14.07 2.40
N LEU A 56 -17.70 -15.12 3.17
CA LEU A 56 -16.73 -16.16 2.77
C LEU A 56 -17.23 -17.05 1.62
N ARG A 57 -18.53 -17.11 1.37
CA ARG A 57 -19.10 -17.83 0.21
C ARG A 57 -19.32 -16.92 -1.01
N SER A 58 -19.19 -15.61 -0.84
CA SER A 58 -19.47 -14.63 -1.88
C SER A 58 -18.42 -14.65 -3.00
N GLU A 59 -18.86 -14.94 -4.22
CA GLU A 59 -18.01 -14.83 -5.42
C GLU A 59 -17.52 -13.39 -5.63
N ARG A 60 -18.34 -12.40 -5.26
CA ARG A 60 -17.97 -10.97 -5.32
C ARG A 60 -16.79 -10.66 -4.41
N PHE A 61 -16.82 -11.17 -3.17
CA PHE A 61 -15.73 -11.02 -2.20
C PHE A 61 -14.45 -11.68 -2.72
N HIS A 62 -14.53 -12.93 -3.19
CA HIS A 62 -13.37 -13.64 -3.74
C HIS A 62 -12.76 -12.95 -4.97
N ALA A 63 -13.60 -12.42 -5.86
CA ALA A 63 -13.14 -11.69 -7.02
C ALA A 63 -12.44 -10.37 -6.61
N ALA A 64 -12.96 -9.66 -5.59
CA ALA A 64 -12.34 -8.45 -5.06
C ALA A 64 -11.02 -8.74 -4.34
N LEU A 65 -10.96 -9.82 -3.55
CA LEU A 65 -9.73 -10.30 -2.93
C LEU A 65 -8.68 -10.69 -3.98
N GLY A 66 -9.08 -11.40 -5.04
CA GLY A 66 -8.20 -11.75 -6.16
C GLY A 66 -7.61 -10.53 -6.85
N ARG A 67 -8.44 -9.51 -7.12
CA ARG A 67 -7.98 -8.21 -7.64
C ARG A 67 -7.01 -7.53 -6.67
N GLN A 68 -7.33 -7.48 -5.38
CA GLN A 68 -6.50 -6.86 -4.36
C GLN A 68 -5.11 -7.51 -4.29
N VAL A 69 -5.06 -8.85 -4.22
CA VAL A 69 -3.81 -9.61 -4.18
C VAL A 69 -3.02 -9.41 -5.47
N LEU A 70 -3.66 -9.47 -6.63
CA LEU A 70 -3.00 -9.27 -7.92
C LEU A 70 -2.42 -7.86 -8.05
N PHE A 71 -3.18 -6.85 -7.63
CA PHE A 71 -2.74 -5.46 -7.62
C PHE A 71 -1.51 -5.27 -6.72
N THR A 72 -1.62 -5.63 -5.44
CA THR A 72 -0.53 -5.53 -4.46
C THR A 72 0.72 -6.32 -4.89
N ALA A 73 0.56 -7.53 -5.43
CA ALA A 73 1.70 -8.29 -5.94
C ALA A 73 2.36 -7.59 -7.13
N THR A 74 1.57 -7.06 -8.06
CA THR A 74 2.08 -6.38 -9.27
C THR A 74 2.85 -5.12 -8.92
N ILE A 75 2.29 -4.25 -8.08
CA ILE A 75 2.94 -3.00 -7.68
C ILE A 75 4.22 -3.28 -6.89
N LEU A 76 4.24 -4.25 -5.97
CA LEU A 76 5.47 -4.61 -5.24
C LEU A 76 6.58 -5.14 -6.17
N ILE A 77 6.23 -5.95 -7.16
CA ILE A 77 7.18 -6.47 -8.16
C ILE A 77 7.77 -5.33 -9.02
N ILE A 78 7.03 -4.25 -9.22
CA ILE A 78 7.48 -3.09 -10.02
C ILE A 78 8.25 -2.08 -9.17
N GLU A 79 7.63 -1.59 -8.10
CA GLU A 79 8.13 -0.48 -7.28
C GLU A 79 9.40 -0.82 -6.53
N VAL A 80 9.54 -2.05 -6.03
CA VAL A 80 10.71 -2.43 -5.23
C VAL A 80 11.98 -2.43 -6.09
N PRO A 81 12.03 -3.12 -7.24
CA PRO A 81 13.17 -3.03 -8.14
C PRO A 81 13.37 -1.63 -8.71
N LEU A 82 12.29 -0.94 -9.10
CA LEU A 82 12.38 0.41 -9.66
C LEU A 82 12.95 1.40 -8.64
N GLY A 83 12.46 1.36 -7.41
CA GLY A 83 12.92 2.24 -6.33
C GLY A 83 14.38 1.98 -5.97
N VAL A 84 14.82 0.72 -5.93
CA VAL A 84 16.24 0.37 -5.75
C VAL A 84 17.08 0.85 -6.93
N ALA A 85 16.62 0.67 -8.18
CA ALA A 85 17.33 1.11 -9.36
C ALA A 85 17.52 2.64 -9.38
N ILE A 86 16.48 3.41 -9.06
CA ILE A 86 16.57 4.87 -8.95
C ILE A 86 17.52 5.25 -7.81
N ALA A 87 17.39 4.64 -6.62
CA ALA A 87 18.26 4.94 -5.48
C ALA A 87 19.75 4.68 -5.77
N LEU A 88 20.08 3.68 -6.59
CA LEU A 88 21.45 3.38 -7.01
C LEU A 88 22.05 4.45 -7.93
N THR A 89 21.22 5.20 -8.67
CA THR A 89 21.67 6.28 -9.56
C THR A 89 21.78 7.63 -8.86
N MET A 90 21.20 7.76 -7.66
CA MET A 90 21.25 9.00 -6.89
C MET A 90 22.67 9.31 -6.38
N PRO A 91 23.10 10.59 -6.41
CA PRO A 91 24.40 10.99 -5.92
C PRO A 91 24.51 10.76 -4.40
N ARG A 92 25.70 10.41 -3.91
CA ARG A 92 25.97 10.21 -2.47
C ARG A 92 26.43 11.46 -1.74
N LYS A 93 27.08 12.38 -2.46
CA LYS A 93 27.69 13.60 -1.92
C LYS A 93 27.52 14.71 -2.97
N GLY A 94 27.55 15.97 -2.53
CA GLY A 94 27.46 17.14 -3.40
C GLY A 94 26.07 17.79 -3.44
N PHE A 95 25.96 18.88 -4.20
CA PHE A 95 24.79 19.75 -4.19
C PHE A 95 23.53 19.14 -4.84
N TRP A 96 23.69 18.09 -5.66
CA TRP A 96 22.56 17.39 -6.28
C TRP A 96 21.79 16.47 -5.31
N VAL A 97 22.40 16.07 -4.19
CA VAL A 97 21.76 15.23 -3.17
C VAL A 97 20.42 15.81 -2.69
N PRO A 98 20.37 17.05 -2.16
CA PRO A 98 19.11 17.64 -1.73
C PRO A 98 18.11 17.80 -2.88
N VAL A 99 18.56 18.10 -4.10
CA VAL A 99 17.67 18.23 -5.27
C VAL A 99 16.98 16.91 -5.58
N CYS A 100 17.74 15.80 -5.66
CA CYS A 100 17.17 14.48 -5.91
C CYS A 100 16.21 14.06 -4.79
N LEU A 101 16.57 14.29 -3.52
CA LEU A 101 15.71 13.96 -2.38
C LEU A 101 14.39 14.75 -2.40
N VAL A 102 14.45 16.05 -2.71
CA VAL A 102 13.26 16.90 -2.83
C VAL A 102 12.38 16.41 -3.97
N LEU A 103 12.93 16.21 -5.17
CA LEU A 103 12.17 15.74 -6.33
C LEU A 103 11.50 14.39 -6.07
N MET A 104 12.21 13.46 -5.44
CA MET A 104 11.65 12.15 -5.07
C MET A 104 10.58 12.28 -3.98
N SER A 105 10.66 13.26 -3.08
CA SER A 105 9.64 13.46 -2.04
C SER A 105 8.34 14.10 -2.55
N LEU A 106 8.36 14.78 -3.71
CA LEU A 106 7.22 15.56 -4.19
C LEU A 106 5.92 14.76 -4.33
N PRO A 107 5.90 13.54 -4.93
CA PRO A 107 4.67 12.77 -5.05
C PRO A 107 4.03 12.49 -3.69
N LEU A 108 4.84 12.12 -2.69
CA LEU A 108 4.37 11.76 -1.34
C LEU A 108 3.73 12.92 -0.56
N LEU A 109 3.91 14.16 -1.02
CA LEU A 109 3.31 15.35 -0.40
C LEU A 109 1.90 15.63 -0.93
N ILE A 110 1.48 14.95 -2.00
CA ILE A 110 0.19 15.17 -2.63
C ILE A 110 -0.88 14.37 -1.86
N PRO A 111 -1.99 15.00 -1.40
CA PRO A 111 -3.05 14.27 -0.73
C PRO A 111 -3.67 13.19 -1.65
N TRP A 112 -4.04 12.04 -1.09
CA TRP A 112 -4.56 10.88 -1.84
C TRP A 112 -5.74 11.22 -2.76
N ASN A 113 -6.70 12.03 -2.28
CA ASN A 113 -7.83 12.50 -3.09
C ASN A 113 -7.38 13.30 -4.32
N VAL A 114 -6.34 14.12 -4.15
CA VAL A 114 -5.80 14.96 -5.23
C VAL A 114 -5.10 14.09 -6.28
N VAL A 115 -4.35 13.06 -5.86
CA VAL A 115 -3.72 12.12 -6.79
C VAL A 115 -4.76 11.43 -7.65
N GLY A 116 -5.80 10.84 -7.04
CA GLY A 116 -6.87 10.18 -7.78
C GLY A 116 -7.60 11.12 -8.75
N ALA A 117 -7.90 12.35 -8.33
CA ALA A 117 -8.58 13.33 -9.18
C ALA A 117 -7.69 13.82 -10.33
N MET A 118 -6.41 14.06 -10.05
CA MET A 118 -5.42 14.47 -11.05
C MET A 118 -5.27 13.39 -12.12
N TRP A 119 -5.11 12.13 -11.72
CA TRP A 119 -5.00 11.01 -12.65
C TRP A 119 -6.30 10.77 -13.42
N ASN A 120 -7.47 10.96 -12.80
CA ASN A 120 -8.75 10.86 -13.51
C ASN A 120 -8.80 11.83 -14.69
N ILE A 121 -8.54 13.11 -14.46
CA ILE A 121 -8.55 14.15 -15.51
C ILE A 121 -7.42 13.90 -16.52
N PHE A 122 -6.21 13.62 -16.04
CA PHE A 122 -5.03 13.38 -16.88
C PHE A 122 -5.24 12.24 -17.87
N THR A 123 -6.01 11.23 -17.47
CA THR A 123 -6.21 9.98 -18.22
C THR A 123 -7.53 9.93 -19.00
N LEU A 124 -8.33 11.01 -19.03
CA LEU A 124 -9.54 11.02 -19.85
C LEU A 124 -9.22 10.78 -21.33
N PRO A 125 -9.92 9.86 -22.03
CA PRO A 125 -9.51 9.40 -23.37
C PRO A 125 -9.40 10.50 -24.43
N ASP A 126 -10.37 11.43 -24.44
CA ASP A 126 -10.49 12.43 -25.49
C ASP A 126 -9.90 13.80 -25.12
N ILE A 127 -9.90 14.13 -23.82
CA ILE A 127 -9.56 15.48 -23.33
C ILE A 127 -8.40 15.50 -22.33
N GLY A 128 -8.06 14.35 -21.74
CA GLY A 128 -6.95 14.22 -20.81
C GLY A 128 -5.62 14.22 -21.55
N LEU A 129 -4.59 14.83 -20.96
CA LEU A 129 -3.28 14.94 -21.62
C LEU A 129 -2.71 13.57 -22.01
N LEU A 130 -2.79 12.56 -21.13
CA LEU A 130 -2.32 11.21 -21.44
C LEU A 130 -3.24 10.51 -22.44
N GLY A 131 -4.55 10.57 -22.22
CA GLY A 131 -5.52 9.88 -23.07
C GLY A 131 -5.48 10.40 -24.50
N TYR A 132 -5.54 11.73 -24.67
CA TYR A 132 -5.45 12.37 -25.98
C TYR A 132 -4.13 12.03 -26.68
N PHE A 133 -3.01 12.07 -25.96
CA PHE A 133 -1.69 11.74 -26.51
C PHE A 133 -1.62 10.29 -27.01
N LEU A 134 -2.08 9.33 -26.21
CA LEU A 134 -2.08 7.92 -26.60
C LEU A 134 -2.98 7.67 -27.83
N ASN A 135 -4.20 8.21 -27.82
CA ASN A 135 -5.17 7.99 -28.89
C ASN A 135 -4.80 8.70 -30.20
N ASN A 136 -4.41 9.98 -30.15
CA ASN A 136 -4.28 10.82 -31.34
C ASN A 136 -2.84 11.00 -31.84
N VAL A 137 -1.84 10.86 -30.96
CA VAL A 137 -0.43 11.06 -31.34
C VAL A 137 0.29 9.73 -31.51
N VAL A 138 0.13 8.82 -30.55
CA VAL A 138 0.77 7.49 -30.62
C VAL A 138 -0.06 6.52 -31.47
N GLY A 139 -1.39 6.68 -31.51
CA GLY A 139 -2.30 5.80 -32.24
C GLY A 139 -2.66 4.51 -31.48
N ILE A 140 -2.57 4.52 -30.15
CA ILE A 140 -2.98 3.41 -29.28
C ILE A 140 -4.40 3.70 -28.79
N ASP A 141 -5.35 2.82 -29.10
CA ASP A 141 -6.73 2.90 -28.60
C ASP A 141 -6.77 2.69 -27.08
N TYR A 142 -6.76 3.81 -26.35
CA TYR A 142 -6.73 3.88 -24.90
C TYR A 142 -8.04 4.49 -24.39
N ASN A 143 -8.81 3.69 -23.67
CA ASN A 143 -10.02 4.15 -23.03
C ASN A 143 -10.20 3.55 -21.63
N MET A 144 -9.75 4.28 -20.61
CA MET A 144 -9.87 3.87 -19.21
C MET A 144 -11.32 3.71 -18.74
N THR A 145 -12.26 4.46 -19.31
CA THR A 145 -13.64 4.47 -18.83
C THR A 145 -14.46 3.29 -19.37
N GLN A 146 -13.97 2.62 -20.41
CA GLN A 146 -14.66 1.49 -21.05
C GLN A 146 -13.84 0.19 -21.03
N SER A 147 -12.52 0.24 -21.16
CA SER A 147 -11.66 -0.94 -21.20
C SER A 147 -11.17 -1.34 -19.80
N PRO A 148 -11.51 -2.56 -19.31
CA PRO A 148 -11.02 -3.08 -18.03
C PRO A 148 -9.49 -3.09 -17.94
N LEU A 149 -8.81 -3.43 -19.04
CA LEU A 149 -7.35 -3.50 -19.07
C LEU A 149 -6.75 -2.10 -18.96
N ALA A 150 -7.30 -1.11 -19.67
CA ALA A 150 -6.83 0.27 -19.59
C ALA A 150 -7.00 0.83 -18.18
N ALA A 151 -8.16 0.63 -17.55
CA ALA A 151 -8.38 1.01 -16.15
C ALA A 151 -7.39 0.36 -15.19
N TRP A 152 -7.16 -0.95 -15.33
CA TRP A 152 -6.24 -1.68 -14.48
C TRP A 152 -4.80 -1.17 -14.60
N VAL A 153 -4.32 -0.99 -15.84
CA VAL A 153 -2.99 -0.45 -16.11
C VAL A 153 -2.86 0.96 -15.55
N THR A 154 -3.86 1.82 -15.73
CA THR A 154 -3.79 3.20 -15.24
C THR A 154 -3.74 3.28 -13.72
N VAL A 155 -4.50 2.44 -13.00
CA VAL A 155 -4.43 2.34 -11.54
C VAL A 155 -3.03 1.90 -11.09
N ILE A 156 -2.42 0.91 -11.76
CA ILE A 156 -1.04 0.46 -11.46
C ILE A 156 -0.03 1.57 -11.70
N VAL A 157 -0.09 2.25 -12.86
CA VAL A 157 0.87 3.30 -13.21
C VAL A 157 0.73 4.49 -12.25
N MET A 158 -0.49 4.84 -11.86
CA MET A 158 -0.76 5.87 -10.85
C MET A 158 -0.08 5.53 -9.51
N ASP A 159 -0.33 4.34 -8.99
CA ASP A 159 0.23 3.89 -7.70
C ASP A 159 1.77 3.83 -7.75
N VAL A 160 2.32 3.21 -8.80
CA VAL A 160 3.78 3.14 -9.02
C VAL A 160 4.40 4.53 -9.07
N TRP A 161 3.78 5.48 -9.78
CA TRP A 161 4.27 6.85 -9.83
C TRP A 161 4.24 7.54 -8.45
N HIS A 162 3.17 7.33 -7.68
CA HIS A 162 2.99 8.00 -6.40
C HIS A 162 3.91 7.44 -5.31
N TRP A 163 4.05 6.11 -5.24
CA TRP A 163 4.66 5.45 -4.08
C TRP A 163 6.06 4.90 -4.29
N THR A 164 6.56 4.80 -5.53
CA THR A 164 7.97 4.42 -5.79
C THR A 164 8.93 5.31 -5.01
N SER A 165 8.60 6.59 -4.85
CA SER A 165 9.33 7.56 -4.03
C SER A 165 9.66 7.08 -2.61
N LEU A 166 8.73 6.41 -1.93
CA LEU A 166 8.97 5.88 -0.59
C LEU A 166 10.09 4.83 -0.61
N VAL A 167 10.03 3.90 -1.57
CA VAL A 167 11.04 2.86 -1.74
C VAL A 167 12.39 3.48 -2.09
N VAL A 168 12.43 4.48 -2.97
CA VAL A 168 13.66 5.21 -3.33
C VAL A 168 14.31 5.81 -2.10
N LEU A 169 13.56 6.55 -1.29
CA LEU A 169 14.09 7.25 -0.13
C LEU A 169 14.61 6.27 0.94
N LEU A 170 13.89 5.18 1.18
CA LEU A 170 14.33 4.14 2.11
C LEU A 170 15.57 3.41 1.59
N ALA A 171 15.56 2.94 0.33
CA ALA A 171 16.70 2.27 -0.27
C ALA A 171 17.94 3.20 -0.30
N TYR A 172 17.76 4.48 -0.62
CA TYR A 172 18.82 5.48 -0.60
C TYR A 172 19.42 5.65 0.80
N ALA A 173 18.59 5.78 1.84
CA ALA A 173 19.07 5.85 3.23
C ALA A 173 19.86 4.57 3.61
N GLY A 174 19.38 3.40 3.17
CA GLY A 174 20.08 2.13 3.31
C GLY A 174 21.46 2.14 2.63
N LEU A 175 21.55 2.61 1.38
CA LEU A 175 22.80 2.73 0.63
C LEU A 175 23.79 3.70 1.28
N ILE A 176 23.32 4.83 1.80
CA ILE A 176 24.16 5.83 2.48
C ILE A 176 24.75 5.30 3.79
N SER A 177 24.04 4.41 4.48
CA SER A 177 24.52 3.81 5.73
C SER A 177 25.70 2.85 5.55
N ILE A 178 26.00 2.42 4.32
CA ILE A 178 27.08 1.48 4.03
C ILE A 178 28.43 2.21 4.06
N PRO A 179 29.38 1.82 4.95
CA PRO A 179 30.67 2.48 5.03
C PRO A 179 31.48 2.44 3.72
N ASP A 180 32.17 3.54 3.40
CA ASP A 180 33.00 3.68 2.19
C ASP A 180 34.08 2.57 2.07
N ALA A 181 34.53 2.01 3.20
CA ALA A 181 35.51 0.91 3.26
C ALA A 181 35.07 -0.34 2.45
N TYR A 182 33.78 -0.68 2.43
CA TYR A 182 33.28 -1.81 1.63
C TYR A 182 33.45 -1.55 0.12
N TYR A 183 33.23 -0.32 -0.33
CA TYR A 183 33.41 0.06 -1.72
C TYR A 183 34.88 0.15 -2.11
N GLN A 184 35.75 0.55 -1.18
CA GLN A 184 37.19 0.57 -1.38
C GLN A 184 37.76 -0.85 -1.51
N ALA A 185 37.36 -1.78 -0.64
CA ALA A 185 37.73 -3.19 -0.73
C ALA A 185 37.29 -3.80 -2.07
N ALA A 186 36.04 -3.57 -2.49
CA ALA A 186 35.53 -4.07 -3.77
C ALA A 186 36.31 -3.53 -4.98
N LYS A 187 36.81 -2.28 -4.92
CA LYS A 187 37.65 -1.71 -5.98
C LYS A 187 39.02 -2.36 -6.04
N ILE A 188 39.61 -2.71 -4.89
CA ILE A 188 40.88 -3.45 -4.81
C ILE A 188 40.71 -4.84 -5.44
N ASP A 189 39.57 -5.50 -5.18
CA ASP A 189 39.22 -6.81 -5.74
C ASP A 189 38.75 -6.75 -7.21
N ALA A 190 38.80 -5.58 -7.86
CA ALA A 190 38.30 -5.34 -9.22
C ALA A 190 36.85 -5.84 -9.44
N ALA A 191 36.02 -5.78 -8.40
CA ALA A 191 34.64 -6.27 -8.45
C ALA A 191 33.78 -5.39 -9.38
N SER A 192 32.96 -6.04 -10.22
CA SER A 192 32.02 -5.34 -11.10
C SER A 192 30.88 -4.68 -10.33
N GLY A 193 30.20 -3.69 -10.93
CA GLY A 193 29.05 -3.03 -10.31
C GLY A 193 27.94 -3.99 -9.88
N TRP A 194 27.68 -5.04 -10.67
CA TRP A 194 26.74 -6.11 -10.30
C TRP A 194 27.22 -6.93 -9.12
N ALA A 195 28.52 -7.24 -9.03
CA ALA A 195 29.08 -7.95 -7.89
C ALA A 195 28.97 -7.11 -6.61
N VAL A 196 29.24 -5.80 -6.69
CA VAL A 196 29.04 -4.85 -5.58
C VAL A 196 27.57 -4.79 -5.17
N PHE A 197 26.65 -4.71 -6.14
CA PHE A 197 25.22 -4.68 -5.84
C PHE A 197 24.78 -5.95 -5.11
N ARG A 198 25.05 -7.12 -5.69
CA ARG A 198 24.58 -8.42 -5.18
C ARG A 198 25.21 -8.81 -3.84
N HIS A 199 26.49 -8.54 -3.64
CA HIS A 199 27.22 -9.06 -2.48
C HIS A 199 27.47 -8.02 -1.38
N ILE A 200 27.35 -6.72 -1.67
CA ILE A 200 27.58 -5.65 -0.70
C ILE A 200 26.31 -4.85 -0.44
N GLN A 201 25.71 -4.26 -1.48
CA GLN A 201 24.59 -3.34 -1.31
C GLN A 201 23.32 -4.07 -0.89
N LEU A 202 22.87 -5.06 -1.66
CA LEU A 202 21.62 -5.77 -1.42
C LEU A 202 21.58 -6.46 -0.04
N PRO A 203 22.62 -7.19 0.42
CA PRO A 203 22.60 -7.81 1.75
C PRO A 203 22.55 -6.77 2.87
N LYS A 204 23.26 -5.64 2.73
CA LYS A 204 23.27 -4.58 3.75
C LYS A 204 21.98 -3.75 3.76
N MET A 205 21.25 -3.69 2.65
CA MET A 205 19.94 -3.05 2.57
C MET A 205 18.78 -3.96 3.00
N LYS A 206 19.00 -5.27 3.22
CA LYS A 206 17.94 -6.25 3.48
C LYS A 206 16.93 -5.79 4.53
N ARG A 207 17.40 -5.27 5.66
CA ARG A 207 16.52 -4.79 6.74
C ARG A 207 15.68 -3.58 6.34
N VAL A 208 16.27 -2.63 5.63
CA VAL A 208 15.57 -1.43 5.16
C VAL A 208 14.56 -1.78 4.08
N LEU A 209 14.92 -2.67 3.15
CA LEU A 209 14.00 -3.17 2.12
C LEU A 209 12.88 -4.02 2.71
N THR A 210 13.14 -4.80 3.76
CA THR A 210 12.10 -5.52 4.51
C THR A 210 11.04 -4.57 5.04
N ILE A 211 11.46 -3.47 5.66
CA ILE A 211 10.56 -2.44 6.15
C ILE A 211 9.82 -1.77 4.98
N ALA A 212 10.52 -1.41 3.91
CA ALA A 212 9.92 -0.77 2.73
C ALA A 212 8.84 -1.64 2.09
N ILE A 213 9.12 -2.94 1.89
CA ILE A 213 8.17 -3.88 1.29
C ILE A 213 6.98 -4.12 2.23
N LEU A 214 7.20 -4.25 3.54
CA LEU A 214 6.09 -4.41 4.50
C LEU A 214 5.17 -3.18 4.49
N LEU A 215 5.73 -1.98 4.53
CA LEU A 215 4.95 -0.73 4.48
C LEU A 215 4.17 -0.62 3.17
N ARG A 216 4.80 -0.91 2.03
CA ARG A 216 4.12 -0.88 0.72
C ARG A 216 3.09 -1.97 0.56
N PHE A 217 3.33 -3.15 1.11
CA PHE A 217 2.32 -4.20 1.19
C PHE A 217 1.09 -3.69 1.96
N MET A 218 1.28 -3.19 3.19
CA MET A 218 0.17 -2.74 4.03
C MET A 218 -0.62 -1.61 3.38
N ASP A 219 0.08 -0.65 2.78
CA ASP A 219 -0.53 0.52 2.15
C ASP A 219 -1.31 0.13 0.88
N SER A 220 -0.67 -0.57 -0.06
CA SER A 220 -1.34 -1.02 -1.29
C SER A 220 -2.46 -2.02 -1.03
N PHE A 221 -2.32 -2.91 -0.03
CA PHE A 221 -3.32 -3.92 0.27
C PHE A 221 -4.57 -3.32 0.90
N ASN A 222 -4.47 -2.14 1.53
CA ASN A 222 -5.58 -1.37 2.11
C ASN A 222 -5.95 -0.12 1.30
N ILE A 223 -5.50 -0.05 0.04
CA ILE A 223 -5.76 1.11 -0.81
C ILE A 223 -7.26 1.31 -1.03
N TYR A 224 -7.72 2.56 -0.91
CA TYR A 224 -9.12 2.92 -1.13
C TYR A 224 -9.24 4.20 -1.95
N THR A 225 -8.67 5.28 -1.42
CA THR A 225 -8.98 6.63 -1.87
C THR A 225 -8.62 6.87 -3.33
N GLU A 226 -7.40 6.54 -3.74
CA GLU A 226 -6.92 6.86 -5.08
C GLU A 226 -7.68 6.09 -6.16
N PRO A 227 -7.84 4.75 -6.06
CA PRO A 227 -8.60 4.00 -7.06
C PRO A 227 -10.10 4.32 -7.05
N PHE A 228 -10.65 4.66 -5.87
CA PHE A 228 -12.04 5.11 -5.76
C PHE A 228 -12.26 6.43 -6.49
N VAL A 229 -11.40 7.43 -6.28
CA VAL A 229 -11.51 8.72 -6.99
C VAL A 229 -11.19 8.58 -8.48
N LEU A 230 -10.22 7.73 -8.84
CA LEU A 230 -9.82 7.52 -10.22
C LEU A 230 -10.91 6.80 -11.05
N THR A 231 -11.48 5.73 -10.53
CA THR A 231 -12.36 4.82 -11.32
C THR A 231 -13.68 4.45 -10.64
N GLY A 232 -13.84 4.68 -9.33
CA GLY A 232 -14.98 4.18 -8.56
C GLY A 232 -15.12 2.64 -8.53
N GLY A 233 -14.09 1.91 -8.97
CA GLY A 233 -14.09 0.46 -9.14
C GLY A 233 -14.45 -0.05 -10.55
N GLY A 234 -14.62 0.85 -11.53
CA GLY A 234 -14.99 0.53 -12.91
C GLY A 234 -13.83 0.49 -13.92
N PRO A 235 -14.11 0.17 -15.21
CA PRO A 235 -15.41 -0.16 -15.77
C PRO A 235 -15.93 -1.52 -15.27
N GLY A 236 -17.26 -1.62 -15.10
CA GLY A 236 -17.88 -2.75 -14.41
C GLY A 236 -17.35 -2.88 -12.98
N ASN A 237 -16.72 -4.02 -12.66
CA ASN A 237 -16.08 -4.29 -11.37
C ASN A 237 -14.55 -4.49 -11.49
N SER A 238 -13.96 -4.08 -12.62
CA SER A 238 -12.57 -4.43 -12.97
C SER A 238 -11.52 -3.89 -12.00
N THR A 239 -11.77 -2.73 -11.38
CA THR A 239 -10.90 -2.14 -10.34
C THR A 239 -11.58 -2.09 -8.97
N THR A 240 -12.65 -2.87 -8.76
CA THR A 240 -13.35 -2.93 -7.47
C THR A 240 -12.55 -3.78 -6.48
N PHE A 241 -11.66 -3.10 -5.75
CA PHE A 241 -10.86 -3.61 -4.63
C PHE A 241 -11.71 -3.89 -3.38
N LEU A 242 -11.15 -4.65 -2.43
CA LEU A 242 -11.82 -4.99 -1.17
C LEU A 242 -12.26 -3.74 -0.42
N SER A 243 -11.40 -2.72 -0.32
CA SER A 243 -11.73 -1.47 0.37
C SER A 243 -12.88 -0.71 -0.31
N ILE A 244 -12.91 -0.69 -1.64
CA ILE A 244 -14.00 -0.04 -2.40
C ILE A 244 -15.31 -0.80 -2.18
N ASP A 245 -15.25 -2.12 -2.26
CA ASP A 245 -16.39 -3.00 -2.08
C ASP A 245 -16.98 -2.87 -0.66
N LEU A 246 -16.11 -2.89 0.35
CA LEU A 246 -16.47 -2.67 1.74
C LEU A 246 -17.18 -1.33 1.96
N VAL A 247 -16.65 -0.24 1.40
CA VAL A 247 -17.26 1.09 1.53
C VAL A 247 -18.61 1.17 0.80
N LYS A 248 -18.74 0.50 -0.36
CA LYS A 248 -20.03 0.42 -1.07
C LYS A 248 -21.09 -0.27 -0.20
N VAL A 249 -20.75 -1.36 0.48
CA VAL A 249 -21.69 -2.05 1.39
C VAL A 249 -21.99 -1.17 2.62
N ALA A 250 -20.96 -0.65 3.28
CA ALA A 250 -21.11 0.10 4.53
C ALA A 250 -21.85 1.44 4.36
N LEU A 251 -21.44 2.25 3.36
CA LEU A 251 -21.86 3.64 3.21
C LEU A 251 -22.77 3.87 1.99
N GLY A 252 -22.70 2.99 0.99
CA GLY A 252 -23.59 3.06 -0.18
C GLY A 252 -24.92 2.37 0.07
N GLN A 253 -24.87 1.17 0.65
CA GLN A 253 -26.05 0.33 0.92
C GLN A 253 -26.57 0.49 2.35
N PHE A 254 -25.76 1.04 3.26
CA PHE A 254 -26.06 1.14 4.69
C PHE A 254 -26.22 -0.20 5.41
N ASP A 255 -25.68 -1.28 4.82
CA ASP A 255 -25.73 -2.62 5.39
C ASP A 255 -24.56 -2.82 6.37
N LEU A 256 -24.72 -2.31 7.59
CA LEU A 256 -23.65 -2.28 8.59
C LEU A 256 -23.21 -3.67 9.08
N GLY A 257 -24.15 -4.62 9.18
CA GLY A 257 -23.88 -6.00 9.58
C GLY A 257 -22.89 -6.72 8.66
N PRO A 258 -23.24 -6.92 7.38
CA PRO A 258 -22.35 -7.59 6.44
C PRO A 258 -21.06 -6.79 6.19
N ALA A 259 -21.11 -5.45 6.16
CA ALA A 259 -19.89 -4.64 6.05
C ALA A 259 -18.95 -4.85 7.24
N ALA A 260 -19.48 -4.91 8.46
CA ALA A 260 -18.67 -5.15 9.64
C ALA A 260 -18.02 -6.54 9.62
N ALA A 261 -18.76 -7.60 9.27
CA ALA A 261 -18.20 -8.93 9.09
C ALA A 261 -17.11 -8.96 8.02
N MET A 262 -17.37 -8.34 6.86
CA MET A 262 -16.40 -8.22 5.76
C MET A 262 -15.14 -7.48 6.21
N SER A 263 -15.27 -6.39 6.96
CA SER A 263 -14.12 -5.61 7.45
C SER A 263 -13.24 -6.41 8.41
N LEU A 264 -13.83 -7.27 9.25
CA LEU A 264 -13.09 -8.13 10.17
C LEU A 264 -12.37 -9.26 9.45
N ILE A 265 -13.01 -9.87 8.45
CA ILE A 265 -12.37 -10.88 7.59
C ILE A 265 -11.19 -10.24 6.85
N TYR A 266 -11.41 -9.06 6.27
CA TYR A 266 -10.38 -8.30 5.57
C TYR A 266 -9.21 -7.93 6.49
N PHE A 267 -9.51 -7.40 7.69
CA PHE A 267 -8.51 -7.08 8.70
C PHE A 267 -7.70 -8.32 9.13
N ALA A 268 -8.38 -9.45 9.39
CA ALA A 268 -7.73 -10.69 9.75
C ALA A 268 -6.81 -11.22 8.64
N PHE A 269 -7.23 -11.10 7.38
CA PHE A 269 -6.42 -11.47 6.23
C PHE A 269 -5.16 -10.58 6.13
N THR A 270 -5.33 -9.26 6.20
CA THR A 270 -4.22 -8.30 6.20
C THR A 270 -3.23 -8.60 7.32
N LEU A 271 -3.72 -8.82 8.54
CA LEU A 271 -2.90 -9.15 9.70
C LEU A 271 -2.12 -10.45 9.50
N LEU A 272 -2.78 -11.49 9.00
CA LEU A 272 -2.17 -12.79 8.72
C LEU A 272 -1.03 -12.65 7.69
N VAL A 273 -1.27 -11.96 6.58
CA VAL A 273 -0.26 -11.79 5.53
C VAL A 273 0.91 -10.95 6.04
N SER A 274 0.64 -9.84 6.75
CA SER A 274 1.70 -9.03 7.37
C SER A 274 2.53 -9.83 8.37
N TRP A 275 1.89 -10.66 9.20
CA TRP A 275 2.58 -11.50 10.17
C TRP A 275 3.45 -12.57 9.49
N LEU A 276 2.92 -13.26 8.48
CA LEU A 276 3.68 -14.24 7.69
C LEU A 276 4.88 -13.58 7.01
N PHE A 277 4.66 -12.44 6.37
CA PHE A 277 5.71 -11.68 5.67
C PHE A 277 6.83 -11.26 6.63
N TYR A 278 6.48 -10.66 7.76
CA TYR A 278 7.44 -10.27 8.78
C TYR A 278 8.23 -11.46 9.33
N THR A 279 7.54 -12.56 9.63
CA THR A 279 8.17 -13.77 10.18
C THR A 279 9.14 -14.42 9.19
N ILE A 280 8.78 -14.48 7.91
CA ILE A 280 9.65 -15.06 6.86
C ILE A 280 10.89 -14.20 6.66
N MET A 281 10.76 -12.86 6.61
CA MET A 281 11.90 -11.99 6.34
C MET A 281 12.88 -11.85 7.51
N THR A 282 12.39 -11.94 8.75
CA THR A 282 13.21 -11.82 9.97
C THR A 282 13.82 -13.15 10.43
N ARG A 283 13.35 -14.28 9.90
CA ARG A 283 13.90 -15.61 10.25
C ARG A 283 15.37 -15.78 9.92
N ASP A 284 15.86 -15.13 8.87
CA ASP A 284 17.26 -15.18 8.45
C ASP A 284 18.19 -14.29 9.29
N GLU A 285 17.65 -13.49 10.21
CA GLU A 285 18.42 -12.59 11.09
C GLU A 285 18.78 -13.25 12.44
N GLN A 286 18.27 -14.46 12.71
CA GLN A 286 18.60 -15.29 13.89
C GLN A 286 19.62 -16.37 13.53
#